data_AF-A0A852FXX9-F1
#
_entry.id   AF-A0A852FXX9-F1
#
_cell.length_a   1.000
_cell.length_b   1.000
_cell.length_c   1.000
_cell.angle_alpha   90.00
_cell.angle_beta   90.00
_cell.angle_gamma   90.00
#
_symmetry.space_group_name_H-M   'P 1'
#
loop_
_entity.id
_entity.type
_entity.pdbx_description
1 polymer ?
#
loop_
_entity_poly.entity_id
_entity_poly.type
_entity_poly.pdbx_seq_one_letter_code
_entity_poly.pdbx_strand_id
1 'polypeptide(L)'
;VVTFYGSSLLDASVPAGQELTIKGASRPGIVTKNGLVVFGNDGKMVLVRNLQFEDGKMIPASKYFFADETTALELTEEEKKIAEDIR
;
A
#
# COMPACT_ATOMS: atom_id res chain seq x y z
N VAL A 1 5.55 -9.62 2.00
CA VAL A 1 4.49 -9.39 2.97
C VAL A 1 4.31 -7.90 3.08
N VAL A 2 3.11 -7.41 2.76
CA VAL A 2 2.73 -6.00 2.94
C VAL A 2 1.76 -5.95 4.11
N THR A 3 1.99 -5.04 5.05
CA THR A 3 1.15 -4.86 6.23
C THR A 3 0.28 -3.62 6.05
N PHE A 4 -1.01 -3.72 6.40
CA PHE A 4 -1.98 -2.64 6.27
C PHE A 4 -2.21 -1.95 7.61
N TYR A 5 -2.18 -0.61 7.61
CA TYR A 5 -2.32 0.21 8.81
C TYR A 5 -3.41 1.26 8.67
N GLY A 6 -4.01 1.61 9.81
CA GLY A 6 -5.07 2.62 9.88
C GLY A 6 -6.33 2.20 9.12
N SER A 7 -6.69 0.92 9.22
CA SER A 7 -7.87 0.37 8.57
C SER A 7 -9.16 0.79 9.28
N SER A 8 -10.20 1.12 8.52
CA SER A 8 -11.54 1.37 9.05
C SER A 8 -12.60 0.83 8.11
N LEU A 9 -13.75 0.41 8.65
CA LEU A 9 -14.89 -0.02 7.84
C LEU A 9 -15.37 1.15 6.99
N LEU A 10 -15.67 0.86 5.72
CA LEU A 10 -16.20 1.82 4.77
C LEU A 10 -17.65 1.45 4.47
N ASP A 11 -18.58 2.18 5.10
CA ASP A 11 -20.02 2.00 4.93
C ASP A 11 -20.61 2.83 3.76
N ALA A 12 -19.74 3.33 2.89
CA ALA A 12 -20.11 4.13 1.71
C ALA A 12 -20.05 3.30 0.43
N SER A 13 -20.63 3.81 -0.66
CA SER A 13 -20.48 3.22 -2.00
C SER A 13 -19.01 3.13 -2.41
N VAL A 14 -18.71 2.18 -3.31
CA VAL A 14 -17.37 1.99 -3.88
C VAL A 14 -16.87 3.32 -4.47
N PRO A 15 -15.78 3.90 -3.92
CA PRO A 15 -15.27 5.16 -4.41
C PRO A 15 -14.57 4.99 -5.77
N ALA A 16 -14.60 6.03 -6.59
CA ALA A 16 -13.82 6.08 -7.82
C ALA A 16 -12.31 6.10 -7.48
N GLY A 17 -11.53 5.34 -8.24
CA GLY A 17 -10.10 5.21 -8.03
C GLY A 17 -9.46 4.27 -9.03
N GLN A 18 -8.19 3.98 -8.81
CA GLN A 18 -7.41 3.08 -9.66
C GLN A 18 -7.38 1.67 -9.07
N GLU A 19 -7.63 0.67 -9.90
CA GLU A 19 -7.66 -0.73 -9.47
C GLU A 19 -6.25 -1.24 -9.14
N LEU A 20 -6.12 -1.91 -7.99
CA LEU A 20 -4.90 -2.55 -7.53
C LEU A 20 -5.14 -4.05 -7.39
N THR A 21 -4.49 -4.85 -8.22
CA THR A 21 -4.55 -6.31 -8.14
C THR A 21 -3.84 -6.81 -6.88
N ILE A 22 -4.59 -7.44 -5.98
CA ILE A 22 -4.05 -8.04 -4.76
C ILE A 22 -4.08 -9.56 -4.91
N LYS A 23 -2.91 -10.19 -4.89
CA LYS A 23 -2.79 -11.65 -5.01
C LYS A 23 -3.57 -12.32 -3.87
N GLY A 24 -4.51 -13.21 -4.23
CA GLY A 24 -5.34 -13.95 -3.28
C GLY A 24 -6.62 -13.23 -2.84
N ALA A 25 -6.85 -11.98 -3.27
CA ALA A 25 -8.13 -11.32 -3.08
C ALA A 25 -9.11 -11.72 -4.19
N SER A 26 -10.39 -11.87 -3.82
CA SER A 26 -11.48 -12.20 -4.76
C SER A 26 -11.78 -11.06 -5.74
N ARG A 27 -11.39 -9.83 -5.40
CA ARG A 27 -11.62 -8.61 -6.19
C ARG A 27 -10.40 -7.69 -6.07
N PRO A 28 -10.08 -6.90 -7.11
CA PRO A 28 -9.04 -5.88 -7.00
C PRO A 28 -9.40 -4.86 -5.91
N GLY A 29 -8.39 -4.36 -5.21
CA GLY A 29 -8.54 -3.19 -4.35
C GLY A 29 -8.66 -1.92 -5.18
N ILE A 30 -9.06 -0.81 -4.55
CA ILE A 30 -9.19 0.48 -5.24
C ILE A 30 -8.39 1.53 -4.50
N VAL A 31 -7.35 2.06 -5.14
CA VAL A 31 -6.58 3.19 -4.63
C VAL A 31 -7.34 4.48 -4.91
N THR A 32 -7.63 5.21 -3.85
CA THR A 32 -8.34 6.49 -3.87
C THR A 32 -7.47 7.57 -3.24
N LYS A 33 -7.88 8.84 -3.37
CA LYS A 33 -7.27 9.96 -2.66
C LYS A 33 -7.21 9.79 -1.12
N ASN A 34 -8.11 8.98 -0.56
CA ASN A 34 -8.23 8.79 0.89
C ASN A 34 -7.49 7.54 1.39
N GLY A 35 -7.00 6.68 0.50
CA GLY A 35 -6.35 5.42 0.84
C GLY A 35 -6.72 4.28 -0.11
N LEU A 36 -6.34 3.06 0.24
CA LEU A 36 -6.66 1.83 -0.49
C LEU A 36 -7.94 1.20 0.09
N VAL A 37 -8.94 0.99 -0.75
CA VAL A 37 -10.12 0.20 -0.41
C VAL A 37 -9.84 -1.26 -0.73
N VAL A 38 -10.05 -2.13 0.26
CA VAL A 38 -9.95 -3.58 0.14
C VAL A 38 -11.32 -4.20 0.38
N PHE A 39 -11.65 -5.23 -0.41
CA PHE A 39 -12.91 -5.96 -0.28
C PHE A 39 -12.71 -7.22 0.56
N GLY A 40 -13.45 -7.30 1.66
CA GLY A 40 -13.54 -8.51 2.47
C GLY A 40 -14.33 -9.60 1.74
N ASN A 41 -14.05 -10.86 2.09
CA ASN A 41 -14.82 -12.00 1.59
C ASN A 41 -16.27 -12.01 2.11
N ASP A 42 -16.56 -11.21 3.15
CA ASP A 42 -17.89 -10.95 3.70
C ASP A 42 -18.65 -9.86 2.93
N GLY A 43 -18.09 -9.35 1.83
CA GLY A 43 -18.68 -8.30 1.01
C GLY A 43 -18.55 -6.89 1.60
N LYS A 44 -17.91 -6.74 2.77
CA LYS A 44 -17.64 -5.43 3.37
C LYS A 44 -16.41 -4.79 2.75
N MET A 45 -16.35 -3.46 2.84
CA MET A 45 -15.21 -2.68 2.38
C MET A 45 -14.42 -2.14 3.58
N VAL A 46 -13.10 -2.17 3.44
CA VAL A 46 -12.17 -1.62 4.43
C VAL A 46 -11.30 -0.58 3.74
N LEU A 47 -11.24 0.62 4.29
CA LEU A 47 -10.33 1.67 3.87
C LEU A 47 -9.03 1.57 4.66
N VAL A 48 -7.92 1.34 3.99
CA VAL A 48 -6.56 1.31 4.52
C VAL A 48 -5.86 2.63 4.22
N ARG A 49 -5.26 3.25 5.24
CA ARG A 49 -4.59 4.56 5.08
C ARG A 49 -3.11 4.44 4.76
N ASN A 50 -2.43 3.45 5.31
CA ASN A 50 -0.99 3.28 5.14
C ASN A 50 -0.63 1.82 4.83
N LEU A 51 0.41 1.66 4.02
CA LEU A 51 0.98 0.38 3.62
C LEU A 51 2.42 0.32 4.12
N GLN A 52 2.79 -0.76 4.78
CA GLN A 52 4.17 -1.03 5.13
C GLN A 52 4.70 -2.19 4.29
N PHE A 53 5.83 -1.97 3.61
CA PHE A 53 6.51 -3.00 2.82
C PHE A 53 7.44 -3.85 3.70
N GLU A 54 8.01 -4.92 3.11
CA GLU A 54 8.88 -5.86 3.84
C GLU A 54 10.13 -5.22 4.43
N ASP A 55 10.63 -4.16 3.80
CA ASP A 55 11.76 -3.34 4.24
C ASP A 55 11.42 -2.44 5.45
N GLY A 56 10.17 -2.45 5.92
CA GLY A 56 9.67 -1.61 6.99
C GLY A 56 9.25 -0.21 6.55
N LYS A 57 9.44 0.16 5.27
CA LYS A 57 9.04 1.45 4.71
C LYS A 57 7.52 1.57 4.72
N MET A 58 7.03 2.65 5.31
CA MET A 58 5.61 2.95 5.37
C MET A 58 5.27 4.09 4.40
N ILE A 59 4.31 3.84 3.51
CA ILE A 59 3.78 4.84 2.58
C ILE A 59 2.28 5.07 2.79
N PRO A 60 1.78 6.28 2.47
CA PRO A 60 0.34 6.49 2.35
C PRO A 60 -0.24 5.64 1.22
N ALA A 61 -1.32 4.92 1.49
CA ALA A 61 -1.97 4.03 0.53
C ALA A 61 -2.53 4.78 -0.69
N SER A 62 -2.95 6.04 -0.51
CA SER A 62 -3.41 6.92 -1.60
C SER A 62 -2.31 7.28 -2.59
N LYS A 63 -1.04 7.13 -2.18
CA LYS A 63 0.13 7.38 -3.02
C LYS A 63 0.72 6.10 -3.60
N TYR A 64 0.02 4.97 -3.54
CA TYR A 64 0.58 3.71 -4.06
C TYR A 64 0.99 3.81 -5.55
N PHE A 65 0.12 4.33 -6.42
CA PHE A 65 0.44 4.51 -7.84
C PHE A 65 1.32 5.74 -8.15
N PHE A 66 1.34 6.72 -7.25
CA PHE A 66 2.27 7.86 -7.35
C PHE A 66 3.68 7.47 -6.90
N ALA A 67 3.77 6.51 -5.97
CA ALA A 67 5.00 5.85 -5.63
C ALA A 67 5.49 5.10 -6.87
N ASP A 68 4.66 4.39 -7.63
CA ASP A 68 5.07 3.75 -8.91
C ASP A 68 5.78 4.73 -9.88
N GLU A 69 5.27 5.95 -10.06
CA GLU A 69 5.88 6.97 -10.93
C GLU A 69 7.17 7.58 -10.35
N THR A 70 7.39 7.47 -9.03
CA THR A 70 8.63 7.87 -8.35
C THR A 70 9.51 6.70 -7.90
N THR A 71 9.10 5.45 -8.09
CA THR A 71 9.86 4.21 -7.87
C THR A 71 10.39 3.60 -9.16
N ALA A 72 10.13 4.25 -10.31
CA ALA A 72 11.04 4.22 -11.46
C ALA A 72 12.40 4.92 -11.17
N LEU A 73 12.61 5.43 -9.94
CA LEU A 73 13.92 5.44 -9.31
C LEU A 73 14.20 4.02 -8.79
N GLU A 74 14.59 3.15 -9.71
CA GLU A 74 15.28 1.92 -9.35
C GLU A 74 16.54 2.26 -8.54
N LEU A 75 16.67 1.57 -7.40
CA LEU A 75 17.91 0.98 -6.90
C LEU A 75 19.14 1.91 -6.76
N THR A 76 19.58 2.11 -5.52
CA THR A 76 21.02 2.09 -5.26
C THR A 76 21.34 1.03 -4.21
N GLU A 77 22.25 0.12 -4.56
CA GLU A 77 23.03 -0.71 -3.61
C GLU A 77 23.93 0.14 -2.67
N GLU A 78 23.73 1.46 -2.60
CA GLU A 78 24.55 2.40 -1.82
C GLU A 78 24.12 2.58 -0.36
N GLU A 79 23.15 1.81 0.14
CA GLU A 79 22.89 1.75 1.59
C GLU A 79 23.19 0.37 2.19
N LYS A 80 23.89 -0.51 1.46
CA LYS A 80 24.50 -1.74 2.03
C LYS A 80 25.73 -1.48 2.92
N LYS A 81 26.19 -0.22 3.10
CA LYS A 81 27.53 0.06 3.66
C LYS A 81 27.58 0.82 5.00
N ILE A 82 26.46 0.99 5.70
CA ILE A 82 26.45 1.70 7.01
C ILE A 82 25.99 0.81 8.17
N ALA A 83 26.28 -0.50 8.10
CA ALA A 83 26.11 -1.41 9.23
C ALA A 83 27.43 -2.02 9.73
N GLU A 84 28.59 -1.61 9.19
CA GLU A 84 29.90 -2.19 9.54
C GLU A 84 30.95 -1.17 10.06
N ASP A 85 30.58 0.08 10.38
CA ASP A 85 31.54 1.03 10.97
C ASP A 85 30.98 1.81 12.18
N ILE A 86 30.18 1.14 13.01
CA ILE A 86 30.02 1.52 14.42
C ILE A 86 30.85 0.53 15.24
N ARG A 87 32.16 0.78 15.21
CA ARG A 87 33.23 0.54 16.20
C ARG A 87 33.23 -0.72 17.06
#